data_AF-A0A1B6W1N6-F1
#
_entry.id   AF-A0A1B6W1N6-F1
#
_cell.length_a   1.000
_cell.length_b   1.000
_cell.length_c   1.000
_cell.angle_alpha   90.00
_cell.angle_beta   90.00
_cell.angle_gamma   90.00
#
_symmetry.space_group_name_H-M   'P 1'
#
loop_
_entity.id
_entity.type
_entity.pdbx_description
1 polymer ?
#
loop_
_entity_poly.entity_id
_entity_poly.type
_entity_poly.pdbx_seq_one_letter_code
_entity_poly.pdbx_strand_id
1 'polypeptide(L)' 'MDIREYFTKHPGSQLALAKLLNVTPGFVNHLVMGRRPVPIKYCLQIERYTEGKVTRRDLRPNDFAQIWPELAA' A
#
# COMPACT_ATOMS: atom_id res chain seq x y z
N MET A 1 -2.70 9.86 -3.21
CA MET A 1 -2.93 9.95 -1.75
C MET A 1 -2.04 8.92 -1.09
N ASP A 2 -1.26 9.31 -0.07
CA ASP A 2 -0.28 8.40 0.52
C ASP A 2 -0.95 7.36 1.44
N ILE A 3 -0.33 6.17 1.53
CA ILE A 3 -0.78 5.07 2.39
C ILE A 3 -0.91 5.53 3.85
N ARG A 4 0.00 6.40 4.32
CA ARG A 4 -0.06 6.95 5.67
C ARG A 4 -1.31 7.79 5.91
N GLU A 5 -1.61 8.67 4.98
CA GLU A 5 -2.77 9.55 5.05
C GLU A 5 -4.06 8.72 5.05
N TYR A 6 -4.13 7.67 4.22
CA TYR A 6 -5.25 6.74 4.19
C TYR A 6 -5.52 6.11 5.55
N PHE A 7 -4.51 5.49 6.17
CA PHE A 7 -4.71 4.81 7.45
C PHE A 7 -4.86 5.74 8.65
N THR A 8 -4.44 7.01 8.53
CA THR A 8 -4.73 8.04 9.55
C THR A 8 -6.22 8.39 9.57
N LYS A 9 -6.86 8.45 8.39
CA LYS A 9 -8.32 8.71 8.26
C LYS A 9 -9.19 7.47 8.54
N HIS A 10 -8.60 6.28 8.57
CA HIS A 10 -9.29 5.00 8.81
C HIS A 10 -8.64 4.18 9.94
N PRO A 11 -8.66 4.70 11.19
CA PRO A 11 -8.10 3.98 12.34
C PRO A 11 -8.89 2.68 12.58
N GLY A 12 -8.22 1.53 12.41
CA GLY A 12 -8.82 0.19 12.48
C GLY A 12 -8.61 -0.65 11.21
N SER A 13 -8.44 0.02 10.06
CA SER A 13 -8.23 -0.66 8.77
C SER A 13 -6.87 -1.34 8.64
N GLN A 14 -5.86 -0.96 9.45
CA GLN A 14 -4.54 -1.61 9.41
C GLN A 14 -4.58 -3.08 9.85
N LEU A 15 -5.39 -3.42 10.86
CA LEU A 15 -5.54 -4.80 11.31
C LEU A 15 -6.28 -5.65 10.26
N ALA A 16 -7.30 -5.07 9.63
CA ALA A 16 -8.01 -5.72 8.53
C ALA A 16 -7.09 -5.95 7.32
N LEU A 17 -6.25 -4.96 6.97
CA LEU A 17 -5.24 -5.12 5.94
C LEU A 17 -4.22 -6.21 6.30
N ALA A 18 -3.74 -6.26 7.55
CA ALA A 18 -2.79 -7.28 8.00
C ALA A 18 -3.36 -8.70 7.82
N LYS A 19 -4.63 -8.90 8.19
CA LYS A 19 -5.35 -10.16 7.96
C LYS A 19 -5.49 -10.48 6.47
N LEU A 20 -5.88 -9.51 5.65
CA LEU A 20 -6.02 -9.70 4.19
C LEU A 20 -4.71 -10.11 3.52
N LEU A 21 -3.60 -9.48 3.92
CA LEU A 21 -2.28 -9.74 3.35
C LEU A 21 -1.59 -10.97 3.98
N ASN A 22 -2.20 -11.57 5.00
CA ASN A 22 -1.63 -12.64 5.81
C ASN A 22 -0.25 -12.28 6.37
N VAL A 23 -0.15 -11.10 7.00
CA VAL A 23 1.07 -10.55 7.62
C VAL A 23 0.78 -10.04 9.03
N THR A 24 1.82 -9.73 9.78
CA THR A 24 1.66 -9.15 11.13
C THR A 24 1.20 -7.70 11.06
N PRO A 25 0.47 -7.19 12.07
CA PRO A 25 0.13 -5.76 12.15
C PRO A 25 1.37 -4.84 12.16
N GLY A 26 2.46 -5.29 12.80
CA GLY A 26 3.73 -4.55 12.80
C GLY A 26 4.33 -4.39 11.41
N PHE A 27 4.17 -5.40 10.53
CA PHE A 27 4.57 -5.30 9.13
C PHE A 27 3.80 -4.19 8.41
N VAL A 28 2.48 -4.15 8.56
CA VAL A 28 1.64 -3.10 7.98
C VAL A 28 2.05 -1.74 8.52
N ASN A 29 2.29 -1.61 9.83
CA ASN A 29 2.78 -0.36 10.42
C ASN A 29 4.12 0.10 9.81
N HIS A 30 5.05 -0.82 9.51
CA HIS A 30 6.29 -0.45 8.82
C HIS A 30 6.05 0.09 7.41
N LEU A 31 5.07 -0.44 6.68
CA LEU A 31 4.66 0.09 5.38
C LEU A 31 4.05 1.49 5.51
N VAL A 32 3.10 1.65 6.44
CA VAL A 32 2.38 2.91 6.69
C VAL A 32 3.33 4.02 7.14
N MET A 33 4.35 3.69 7.94
CA MET A 33 5.36 4.66 8.38
C MET A 33 6.43 4.94 7.33
N GLY A 34 6.39 4.30 6.16
CA GLY A 34 7.40 4.46 5.11
C GLY A 34 8.78 3.93 5.48
N ARG A 35 8.90 3.11 6.53
CA ARG A 35 10.19 2.52 6.96
C ARG A 35 10.77 1.56 5.92
N ARG A 36 9.91 1.06 5.03
CA ARG A 36 10.30 0.26 3.87
C ARG A 36 9.30 0.46 2.74
N PRO A 37 9.73 0.29 1.48
CA PRO A 37 8.81 0.28 0.35
C PRO A 37 7.84 -0.91 0.44
N VAL A 38 6.62 -0.72 -0.06
CA VAL A 38 5.61 -1.77 -0.15
C VAL A 38 6.07 -2.83 -1.16
N PRO A 39 6.23 -4.11 -0.77
CA PRO A 39 6.60 -5.16 -1.71
C PRO A 39 5.59 -5.29 -2.85
N ILE A 40 6.10 -5.49 -4.07
CA ILE A 40 5.31 -5.55 -5.33
C ILE A 40 4.08 -6.48 -5.19
N LYS A 41 4.27 -7.66 -4.59
CA LYS A 41 3.21 -8.66 -4.39
C LYS A 41 1.98 -8.15 -3.61
N TYR A 42 2.13 -7.11 -2.79
CA TYR A 42 1.05 -6.55 -1.98
C TYR A 42 0.43 -5.30 -2.59
N CYS A 43 1.07 -4.66 -3.58
CA CYS A 43 0.62 -3.36 -4.08
C CYS A 43 -0.79 -3.43 -4.68
N LEU A 44 -1.09 -4.44 -5.49
CA LEU A 44 -2.43 -4.61 -6.08
C LEU A 44 -3.49 -4.94 -5.01
N GLN A 45 -3.13 -5.71 -3.98
CA GLN A 45 -4.06 -6.04 -2.89
C GLN A 45 -4.41 -4.80 -2.06
N ILE A 46 -3.42 -3.95 -1.78
CA ILE A 46 -3.63 -2.68 -1.06
C ILE A 46 -4.45 -1.71 -1.93
N GLU A 47 -4.16 -1.60 -3.22
CA GLU A 47 -4.95 -0.77 -4.14
C GLU A 47 -6.42 -1.18 -4.15
N ARG A 48 -6.71 -2.49 -4.23
CA ARG A 48 -8.08 -3.01 -4.16
C ARG A 48 -8.72 -2.79 -2.80
N TYR A 49 -7.98 -3.04 -1.72
CA TYR A 49 -8.48 -2.84 -0.34
C TYR A 49 -8.86 -1.38 -0.07
N THR A 50 -8.11 -0.45 -0.67
CA THR A 50 -8.39 0.98 -0.56
C THR A 50 -9.33 1.51 -1.64
N GLU A 51 -9.93 0.64 -2.46
CA GLU A 51 -10.84 1.00 -3.55
C GLU A 51 -10.19 2.00 -4.54
N GLY A 52 -8.90 1.87 -4.78
CA GLY A 52 -8.13 2.76 -5.65
C GLY A 52 -7.76 4.11 -5.03
N LYS A 53 -8.12 4.38 -3.77
CA LYS A 53 -7.71 5.62 -3.06
C LYS A 53 -6.19 5.69 -2.86
N VAL A 54 -5.54 4.54 -2.71
CA VAL A 54 -4.07 4.41 -2.68
C VAL A 54 -3.66 3.50 -3.83
N THR A 55 -3.02 4.06 -4.86
CA THR A 55 -2.66 3.32 -6.07
C THR A 55 -1.28 2.68 -5.99
N ARG A 56 -0.96 1.74 -6.88
CA ARG A 56 0.40 1.22 -7.09
C ARG A 56 1.43 2.34 -7.32
N ARG A 57 1.04 3.45 -7.97
CA ARG A 57 1.88 4.65 -8.16
C ARG A 57 2.18 5.33 -6.83
N ASP A 58 1.17 5.48 -5.96
CA ASP A 58 1.36 6.04 -4.61
C ASP A 58 2.23 5.12 -3.72
N LEU A 59 2.09 3.80 -3.86
CA LEU A 59 2.83 2.82 -3.04
C LEU A 59 4.30 2.65 -3.45
N ARG A 60 4.62 2.93 -4.72
CA ARG A 60 5.95 2.74 -5.32
C ARG A 60 6.33 3.91 -6.25
N PRO A 61 6.40 5.15 -5.73
CA PRO A 61 6.57 6.34 -6.58
C PRO A 61 7.88 6.35 -7.38
N ASN A 62 8.92 5.65 -6.89
CA ASN A 62 10.26 5.70 -7.48
C ASN A 62 10.49 4.66 -8.60
N ASP A 63 9.70 3.59 -8.64
CA ASP A 63 9.94 2.48 -9.56
C ASP A 63 8.67 1.83 -10.15
N PHE A 64 7.48 2.41 -9.90
CA PHE A 64 6.24 1.90 -10.49
C PHE A 64 6.32 1.81 -12.02
N ALA A 65 6.97 2.78 -12.70
CA ALA A 65 7.05 2.81 -14.16
C ALA A 65 7.94 1.69 -14.73
N GLN A 66 8.89 1.18 -13.93
CA GLN A 66 9.73 0.04 -14.32
C GLN A 66 9.01 -1.29 -14.09
N ILE A 67 8.18 -1.37 -13.04
CA ILE A 67 7.45 -2.59 -12.65
C ILE A 67 6.15 -2.75 -13.45
N TRP A 68 5.45 -1.63 -13.69
CA TRP A 68 4.19 -1.52 -14.40
C TRP A 68 4.26 -0.41 -15.46
N PRO A 69 4.94 -0.64 -16.60
CA PRO A 69 5.06 0.35 -17.67
C PRO A 69 3.70 0.81 -18.22
N GLU A 70 2.68 -0.05 -18.18
CA GLU A 70 1.31 0.27 -18.58
C GLU A 70 0.66 1.36 -17.72
N LEU A 71 1.20 1.60 -16.51
CA LEU A 71 0.79 2.70 -15.64
C LEU A 71 1.64 3.95 -15.83
N ALA A 72 2.58 4.02 -16.77
CA ALA A 72 3.32 5.26 -17.06
C ALA A 72 2.78 6.00 -18.30
N ALA A 73 2.01 5.29 -19.12
CA ALA A 73 1.38 5.81 -20.34
C ALA A 73 0.11 6.64 -20.05
#